data_AF-A0A497JGX9-F1
#
_entry.id   AF-A0A497JGX9-F1
#
_cell.length_a   1.000
_cell.length_b   1.000
_cell.length_c   1.000
_cell.angle_alpha   90.00
_cell.angle_beta   90.00
_cell.angle_gamma   90.00
#
_symmetry.space_group_name_H-M   'P 1'
#
loop_
_entity.id
_entity.type
_entity.pdbx_description
1 polymer ?
#
loop_
_entity_poly.entity_id
_entity_poly.type
_entity_poly.pdbx_seq_one_letter_code
_entity_poly.pdbx_strand_id
1 'polypeptide(L)'
;MGISGRLVNNINELIEEGKRFRQKEKEQKLIREYEKWTLNCIELLREIFGDKSEHLNDFINDKIKGEELLQNLLRKKLVFLRKYDEFNTIVEHQIGILESAKECIEKGISDLRTSISLEFYREILKIAESLNEKNLKDPAAILGFSILKSMLKREDSLWSKDEDKIRYFLELGESAVEGRFYLYNRDKVKEMLRWISKAIESLSDKNALFHY
;
A
#
# COMPACT_ATOMS: atom_id res chain seq x y z
N MET A 1 17.62 -1.15 3.31
CA MET A 1 16.29 -1.58 2.83
C MET A 1 15.42 -1.82 4.06
N GLY A 2 14.26 -1.16 4.17
CA GLY A 2 13.36 -1.37 5.32
C GLY A 2 12.74 -2.77 5.33
N ILE A 3 12.22 -3.20 6.47
CA ILE A 3 11.59 -4.52 6.69
C ILE A 3 10.53 -4.82 5.60
N SER A 4 9.73 -3.82 5.25
CA SER A 4 8.69 -3.92 4.22
C SER A 4 9.23 -4.15 2.81
N GLY A 5 10.34 -3.50 2.43
CA GLY A 5 11.00 -3.73 1.14
C GLY A 5 11.62 -5.13 1.04
N ARG A 6 12.03 -5.69 2.18
CA ARG A 6 12.50 -7.08 2.26
C ARG A 6 11.36 -8.08 2.07
N LEU A 7 10.21 -7.85 2.69
CA LEU A 7 9.02 -8.70 2.53
C LEU A 7 8.50 -8.72 1.09
N VAL A 8 8.36 -7.56 0.45
CA VAL A 8 7.94 -7.48 -0.96
C VAL A 8 8.93 -8.18 -1.89
N ASN A 9 10.24 -8.02 -1.65
CA ASN A 9 11.26 -8.74 -2.41
C ASN A 9 11.17 -10.26 -2.22
N ASN A 10 10.99 -10.73 -0.98
CA ASN A 10 10.81 -12.15 -0.70
C ASN A 10 9.58 -12.73 -1.43
N ILE A 11 8.46 -12.00 -1.46
CA ILE A 11 7.26 -12.43 -2.20
C ILE A 11 7.54 -12.50 -3.71
N ASN A 12 8.19 -11.48 -4.28
CA ASN A 12 8.55 -11.48 -5.70
C ASN A 12 9.47 -12.66 -6.05
N GLU A 13 10.44 -12.99 -5.20
CA GLU A 13 11.31 -14.16 -5.39
C GLU A 13 10.51 -15.47 -5.39
N LEU A 14 9.55 -15.64 -4.47
CA LEU A 14 8.67 -16.81 -4.42
C LEU A 14 7.72 -16.87 -5.62
N ILE A 15 7.17 -15.75 -6.07
CA ILE A 15 6.34 -15.70 -7.29
C ILE A 15 7.15 -16.17 -8.50
N GLU A 16 8.37 -15.66 -8.67
CA GLU A 16 9.24 -16.05 -9.78
C GLU A 16 9.68 -17.52 -9.68
N GLU A 17 9.89 -18.05 -8.47
CA GLU A 17 10.15 -19.48 -8.26
C GLU A 17 8.93 -20.33 -8.66
N GLY A 18 7.72 -19.94 -8.28
CA GLY A 18 6.48 -20.60 -8.68
C GLY A 18 6.30 -20.63 -10.21
N LYS A 19 6.56 -19.50 -10.89
CA LYS A 19 6.48 -19.41 -12.36
C LYS A 19 7.44 -20.38 -13.06
N ARG A 20 8.60 -20.69 -12.46
CA ARG A 20 9.58 -21.64 -13.02
C ARG A 20 9.11 -23.09 -12.97
N PHE A 21 8.17 -23.46 -12.10
CA PHE A 21 7.63 -24.83 -12.09
C PHE A 21 6.89 -25.17 -13.38
N ARG A 22 6.29 -24.17 -14.03
CA ARG A 22 5.66 -24.30 -15.36
C ARG A 22 6.66 -24.57 -16.50
N GLN A 23 7.96 -24.41 -16.25
CA GLN A 23 9.02 -24.49 -17.27
C GLN A 23 9.96 -25.70 -17.12
N LYS A 24 9.79 -26.52 -16.07
CA LYS A 24 10.77 -27.59 -15.74
C LYS A 24 10.34 -28.97 -16.23
N GLU A 25 11.29 -29.67 -16.88
CA GLU A 25 11.11 -30.99 -17.52
C GLU A 25 11.52 -32.22 -16.65
N LYS A 26 12.05 -32.04 -15.43
CA LYS A 26 12.57 -33.16 -14.60
C LYS A 26 11.79 -33.37 -13.29
N GLU A 27 11.00 -34.45 -13.25
CA GLU A 27 9.96 -34.75 -12.24
C GLU A 27 10.44 -34.94 -10.78
N GLN A 28 11.53 -35.68 -10.53
CA GLN A 28 11.97 -35.93 -9.15
C GLN A 28 12.56 -34.69 -8.48
N LYS A 29 13.18 -33.80 -9.26
CA LYS A 29 13.70 -32.53 -8.76
C LYS A 29 12.55 -31.55 -8.50
N LEU A 30 11.50 -31.61 -9.33
CA LEU A 30 10.31 -30.77 -9.23
C LEU A 30 9.59 -30.95 -7.89
N ILE A 31 9.38 -32.18 -7.41
CA ILE A 31 8.68 -32.42 -6.13
C ILE A 31 9.41 -31.78 -4.96
N ARG A 32 10.72 -32.01 -4.82
CA ARG A 32 11.49 -31.46 -3.70
C ARG A 32 11.54 -29.93 -3.73
N GLU A 33 11.67 -29.35 -4.93
CA GLU A 33 11.66 -27.90 -5.09
C GLU A 33 10.26 -27.33 -4.78
N TYR A 34 9.18 -28.01 -5.18
CA TYR A 34 7.80 -27.62 -4.87
C TYR A 34 7.49 -27.71 -3.37
N GLU A 35 7.86 -28.80 -2.70
CA GLU A 35 7.71 -28.97 -1.25
C GLU A 35 8.43 -27.84 -0.49
N LYS A 36 9.68 -27.55 -0.86
CA LYS A 36 10.45 -26.47 -0.24
C LYS A 36 9.80 -25.10 -0.48
N TRP A 37 9.41 -24.83 -1.71
CA TRP A 37 8.78 -23.57 -2.08
C TRP A 37 7.45 -23.35 -1.35
N THR A 38 6.58 -24.37 -1.30
CA THR A 38 5.29 -24.27 -0.60
C THR A 38 5.45 -24.05 0.90
N LEU A 39 6.45 -24.64 1.55
CA LEU A 39 6.73 -24.39 2.96
C LEU A 39 7.13 -22.93 3.22
N ASN A 40 8.03 -22.38 2.40
CA ASN A 40 8.42 -20.96 2.49
C ASN A 40 7.21 -20.04 2.28
N CYS A 41 6.32 -20.38 1.33
CA CYS A 41 5.11 -19.62 1.09
C CYS A 41 4.16 -19.67 2.29
N ILE A 42 3.96 -20.84 2.91
CA ILE A 42 3.09 -21.01 4.07
C ILE A 42 3.58 -20.19 5.27
N GLU A 43 4.89 -20.20 5.56
CA GLU A 43 5.45 -19.40 6.64
C GLU A 43 5.20 -17.90 6.42
N LEU A 44 5.41 -17.43 5.19
CA LEU A 44 5.19 -16.04 4.82
C LEU A 44 3.71 -15.65 4.86
N LEU A 45 2.83 -16.48 4.30
CA LEU A 45 1.38 -16.23 4.29
C LEU A 45 0.80 -16.27 5.71
N ARG A 46 1.34 -17.11 6.59
CA ARG A 46 1.00 -17.12 8.01
C ARG A 46 1.40 -15.81 8.70
N GLU A 47 2.58 -15.26 8.38
CA GLU A 47 3.01 -13.97 8.92
C GLU A 47 2.11 -12.81 8.45
N ILE A 48 1.68 -12.85 7.18
CA ILE A 48 0.91 -11.77 6.54
C ILE A 48 -0.57 -11.81 6.93
N PHE A 49 -1.21 -12.98 6.80
CA PHE A 49 -2.66 -13.12 6.94
C PHE A 49 -3.09 -13.80 8.24
N GLY A 50 -2.16 -14.46 8.95
CA GLY A 50 -2.45 -15.23 10.16
C GLY A 50 -2.98 -16.63 9.89
N ASP A 51 -2.95 -17.46 10.94
CA ASP A 51 -3.23 -18.90 10.90
C ASP A 51 -4.65 -19.29 10.45
N LYS A 52 -5.61 -18.37 10.56
CA LYS A 52 -7.03 -18.64 10.28
C LYS A 52 -7.51 -18.06 8.96
N SER A 53 -6.61 -17.51 8.15
CA SER A 53 -6.99 -16.87 6.90
C SER A 53 -7.43 -17.88 5.84
N GLU A 54 -8.44 -17.51 5.07
CA GLU A 54 -8.91 -18.29 3.91
C GLU A 54 -7.78 -18.48 2.90
N HIS A 55 -7.02 -17.42 2.60
CA HIS A 55 -5.83 -17.46 1.75
C HIS A 55 -4.82 -18.54 2.17
N LEU A 56 -4.51 -18.65 3.47
CA LEU A 56 -3.59 -19.68 3.97
C LEU A 56 -4.18 -21.08 3.84
N ASN A 57 -5.46 -21.24 4.18
CA ASN A 57 -6.15 -22.52 4.07
C ASN A 57 -6.22 -23.01 2.62
N ASP A 58 -6.54 -22.12 1.68
CA ASP A 58 -6.59 -22.43 0.25
C ASP A 58 -5.21 -22.81 -0.28
N PHE A 59 -4.17 -22.08 0.12
CA PHE A 59 -2.80 -22.40 -0.27
C PHE A 59 -2.37 -23.80 0.24
N ILE A 60 -2.72 -24.15 1.48
CA ILE A 60 -2.45 -25.47 2.07
C ILE A 60 -3.23 -26.57 1.32
N ASN A 61 -4.51 -26.33 1.01
CA ASN A 61 -5.33 -27.27 0.25
C ASN A 61 -4.74 -27.52 -1.14
N ASP A 62 -4.26 -26.47 -1.80
CA ASP A 62 -3.58 -26.54 -3.09
C ASP A 62 -2.26 -27.29 -3.01
N LYS A 63 -1.46 -27.06 -1.95
CA LYS A 63 -0.24 -27.83 -1.69
C LYS A 63 -0.54 -29.33 -1.63
N ILE A 64 -1.56 -29.73 -0.86
CA ILE A 64 -1.93 -31.14 -0.70
C ILE A 64 -2.30 -31.74 -2.07
N LYS A 65 -3.16 -31.05 -2.83
CA LYS A 65 -3.57 -31.50 -4.18
C LYS A 65 -2.37 -31.57 -5.14
N GLY A 66 -1.48 -30.59 -5.11
CA GLY A 66 -0.29 -30.53 -5.94
C GLY A 66 0.68 -31.68 -5.66
N GLU A 67 0.94 -31.98 -4.39
CA GLU A 67 1.77 -33.11 -3.97
C GLU A 67 1.17 -34.45 -4.40
N GLU A 68 -0.14 -34.64 -4.22
CA GLU A 68 -0.85 -35.85 -4.68
C GLU A 68 -0.75 -36.03 -6.21
N LEU A 69 -0.91 -34.95 -6.98
CA LEU A 69 -0.77 -35.00 -8.45
C LEU A 69 0.64 -35.38 -8.87
N LEU A 70 1.67 -34.75 -8.28
CA LEU A 70 3.07 -35.04 -8.60
C LEU A 70 3.47 -36.47 -8.22
N GLN A 71 3.03 -36.97 -7.05
CA GLN A 71 3.28 -38.37 -6.66
C GLN A 71 2.60 -39.35 -7.63
N ASN A 72 1.39 -39.02 -8.09
CA ASN A 72 0.66 -39.84 -9.05
C ASN A 72 1.31 -39.83 -10.45
N LEU A 73 1.95 -38.73 -10.85
CA LEU A 73 2.71 -38.63 -12.10
C LEU A 73 3.92 -39.58 -12.08
N LEU A 74 4.70 -39.58 -11.00
CA LEU A 74 5.83 -40.50 -10.84
C LEU A 74 5.43 -41.98 -10.90
N ARG A 75 4.22 -42.33 -10.42
CA ARG A 75 3.73 -43.72 -10.39
C ARG A 75 3.15 -44.20 -11.73
N LYS A 76 2.59 -43.31 -12.56
CA LYS A 76 1.84 -43.69 -13.77
C LYS A 76 2.44 -43.02 -15.02
N LYS A 77 3.32 -43.76 -15.72
CA LYS A 77 4.01 -43.38 -16.96
C LYS A 77 3.14 -43.01 -18.19
N LEU A 78 1.81 -42.91 -18.12
CA LEU A 78 0.97 -42.94 -19.33
C LEU A 78 -0.22 -41.96 -19.39
N VAL A 79 -0.36 -41.02 -18.45
CA VAL A 79 -1.36 -39.93 -18.55
C VAL A 79 -0.67 -38.60 -18.25
N PHE A 80 0.20 -38.18 -19.17
CA PHE A 80 1.20 -37.14 -18.94
C PHE A 80 0.69 -35.70 -19.16
N LEU A 81 -0.01 -35.44 -20.27
CA LEU A 81 -0.37 -34.06 -20.65
C LEU A 81 -1.44 -33.45 -19.72
N ARG A 82 -2.56 -34.16 -19.51
CA ARG A 82 -3.71 -33.63 -18.75
C ARG A 82 -3.41 -33.35 -17.27
N LYS A 83 -2.51 -34.13 -16.66
CA LYS A 83 -2.14 -33.97 -15.24
C LYS A 83 -1.15 -32.83 -15.01
N TYR A 84 -0.35 -32.50 -16.01
CA TYR A 84 0.55 -31.33 -15.93
C TYR A 84 -0.26 -30.03 -16.04
N ASP A 85 -1.33 -30.03 -16.83
CA ASP A 85 -2.28 -28.90 -16.89
C ASP A 85 -2.95 -28.67 -15.53
N GLU A 86 -3.45 -29.74 -14.87
CA GLU A 86 -4.04 -29.65 -13.53
C GLU A 86 -3.04 -29.15 -12.49
N PHE A 87 -1.79 -29.62 -12.53
CA PHE A 87 -0.72 -29.12 -11.64
C PHE A 87 -0.40 -27.64 -11.91
N ASN A 88 -0.33 -27.24 -13.17
CA ASN A 88 -0.09 -25.84 -13.54
C ASN A 88 -1.21 -24.92 -13.03
N THR A 89 -2.47 -25.36 -13.10
CA THR A 89 -3.61 -24.60 -12.54
C THR A 89 -3.48 -24.41 -11.04
N ILE A 90 -3.03 -25.43 -10.29
CA ILE A 90 -2.78 -25.30 -8.84
C ILE A 90 -1.67 -24.28 -8.58
N VAL A 91 -0.55 -24.38 -9.30
CA VAL A 91 0.57 -23.44 -9.14
C VAL A 91 0.13 -22.01 -9.49
N GLU A 92 -0.72 -21.83 -10.49
CA GLU A 92 -1.27 -20.51 -10.85
C GLU A 92 -2.15 -19.93 -9.75
N HIS A 93 -3.01 -20.75 -9.13
CA HIS A 93 -3.81 -20.29 -8.01
C HIS A 93 -2.93 -19.92 -6.80
N GLN A 94 -1.92 -20.73 -6.48
CA GLN A 94 -0.94 -20.44 -5.44
C GLN A 94 -0.16 -19.14 -5.71
N ILE A 95 0.23 -18.88 -6.95
CA ILE A 95 0.84 -17.60 -7.35
C ILE A 95 -0.14 -16.45 -7.15
N GLY A 96 -1.42 -16.61 -7.52
CA GLY A 96 -2.45 -15.61 -7.29
C GLY A 96 -2.63 -15.24 -5.81
N ILE A 97 -2.53 -16.23 -4.91
CA ILE A 97 -2.56 -15.99 -3.46
C ILE A 97 -1.33 -15.16 -3.01
N LEU A 98 -0.14 -15.44 -3.55
CA LEU A 98 1.07 -14.65 -3.26
C LEU A 98 0.96 -13.21 -3.82
N GLU A 99 0.34 -13.03 -4.98
CA GLU A 99 0.07 -11.71 -5.57
C GLU A 99 -0.91 -10.92 -4.68
N SER A 100 -1.97 -11.56 -4.17
CA SER A 100 -2.87 -10.96 -3.17
C SER A 100 -2.12 -10.54 -1.89
N ALA A 101 -1.22 -11.38 -1.39
CA ALA A 101 -0.40 -11.07 -0.22
C ALA A 101 0.51 -9.85 -0.44
N LYS A 102 1.12 -9.76 -1.63
CA LYS A 102 1.91 -8.60 -2.04
C LYS A 102 1.07 -7.33 -2.04
N GLU A 103 -0.10 -7.37 -2.67
CA GLU A 103 -1.01 -6.21 -2.76
C GLU A 103 -1.44 -5.74 -1.37
N CYS A 104 -1.77 -6.67 -0.46
CA CYS A 104 -2.11 -6.34 0.93
C CYS A 104 -0.99 -5.59 1.64
N ILE A 105 0.28 -6.04 1.51
CA ILE A 105 1.42 -5.36 2.11
C ILE A 105 1.63 -3.98 1.50
N GLU A 106 1.62 -3.88 0.17
CA GLU A 106 1.86 -2.61 -0.54
C GLU A 106 0.79 -1.58 -0.19
N LYS A 107 -0.48 -2.00 -0.14
CA LYS A 107 -1.59 -1.15 0.30
C LYS A 107 -1.44 -0.74 1.77
N GLY A 108 -1.17 -1.68 2.67
CA GLY A 108 -0.96 -1.37 4.10
C GLY A 108 0.20 -0.38 4.34
N ILE A 109 1.30 -0.48 3.57
CA ILE A 109 2.41 0.49 3.62
C ILE A 109 1.93 1.87 3.15
N SER A 110 1.16 1.92 2.07
CA SER A 110 0.60 3.18 1.56
C SER A 110 -0.30 3.84 2.59
N ASP A 111 -1.17 3.07 3.24
CA ASP A 111 -2.11 3.55 4.27
C ASP A 111 -1.38 4.06 5.51
N LEU A 112 -0.36 3.33 5.98
CA LEU A 112 0.52 3.75 7.08
C LEU A 112 1.27 5.05 6.75
N ARG A 113 1.86 5.14 5.54
CA ARG A 113 2.55 6.36 5.10
C ARG A 113 1.59 7.54 5.07
N THR A 114 0.36 7.33 4.63
CA THR A 114 -0.67 8.37 4.59
C THR A 114 -1.05 8.80 6.00
N SER A 115 -1.30 7.85 6.90
CA SER A 115 -1.64 8.11 8.31
C SER A 115 -0.56 8.92 9.03
N ILE A 116 0.71 8.53 8.92
CA ILE A 116 1.85 9.26 9.49
C ILE A 116 1.93 10.68 8.91
N SER A 117 1.70 10.82 7.60
CA SER A 117 1.75 12.13 6.95
C SER A 117 0.65 13.06 7.45
N LEU A 118 -0.58 12.54 7.62
CA LEU A 118 -1.70 13.30 8.16
C LEU A 118 -1.47 13.71 9.62
N GLU A 119 -0.89 12.84 10.45
CA GLU A 119 -0.50 13.18 11.81
C GLU A 119 0.55 14.29 11.85
N PHE A 120 1.58 14.19 11.02
CA PHE A 120 2.60 15.24 10.89
C PHE A 120 2.00 16.57 10.44
N TYR A 121 1.07 16.56 9.48
CA TYR A 121 0.36 17.76 9.05
C TYR A 121 -0.48 18.39 10.17
N ARG A 122 -1.14 17.58 11.01
CA ARG A 122 -1.88 18.10 12.18
C ARG A 122 -0.98 18.84 13.16
N GLU A 123 0.21 18.29 13.43
CA GLU A 123 1.16 18.94 14.35
C GLU A 123 1.68 20.28 13.78
N ILE A 124 2.02 20.32 12.49
CA ILE A 124 2.40 21.60 11.85
C ILE A 124 1.21 22.58 11.85
N LEU A 125 0.00 22.10 11.59
CA LEU A 125 -1.20 22.93 11.56
C LEU A 125 -1.44 23.58 12.93
N LYS A 126 -1.33 22.83 14.03
CA LYS A 126 -1.42 23.37 15.40
C LYS A 126 -0.41 24.49 15.65
N ILE A 127 0.83 24.31 15.17
CA ILE A 127 1.86 25.35 15.26
C ILE A 127 1.45 26.59 14.46
N ALA A 128 0.99 26.40 13.22
CA ALA A 128 0.54 27.49 12.35
C ALA A 128 -0.65 28.27 12.94
N GLU A 129 -1.61 27.57 13.54
CA GLU A 129 -2.76 28.18 14.22
C GLU A 129 -2.31 29.01 15.43
N SER A 130 -1.45 28.47 16.30
CA SER A 130 -0.89 29.20 17.45
C SER A 130 -0.08 30.44 17.00
N LEU A 131 0.68 30.34 15.91
CA LEU A 131 1.39 31.50 15.34
C LEU A 131 0.41 32.56 14.86
N ASN A 132 -0.64 32.16 14.13
CA ASN A 132 -1.67 33.07 13.67
C ASN A 132 -2.42 33.72 14.85
N GLU A 133 -2.64 33.01 15.95
CA GLU A 133 -3.22 33.54 17.19
C GLU A 133 -2.37 34.62 17.84
N LYS A 134 -1.04 34.46 17.79
CA LYS A 134 -0.04 35.41 18.28
C LYS A 134 0.23 36.58 17.32
N ASN A 135 -0.64 36.80 16.32
CA ASN A 135 -0.49 37.79 15.24
C ASN A 135 0.74 37.57 14.33
N LEU A 136 1.33 36.37 14.34
CA LEU A 136 2.42 35.98 13.44
C LEU A 136 1.82 35.33 12.18
N LYS A 137 1.07 36.11 11.40
CA LYS A 137 0.30 35.62 10.25
C LYS A 137 1.17 35.07 9.11
N ASP A 138 2.35 35.66 8.90
CA ASP A 138 3.22 35.33 7.78
C ASP A 138 3.89 33.95 7.93
N PRO A 139 4.54 33.61 9.06
CA PRO A 139 5.04 32.26 9.26
C PRO A 139 3.91 31.23 9.34
N ALA A 140 2.73 31.59 9.86
CA ALA A 140 1.55 30.72 9.81
C ALA A 140 1.11 30.43 8.36
N ALA A 141 1.12 31.45 7.49
CA ALA A 141 0.79 31.30 6.08
C ALA A 141 1.78 30.38 5.34
N ILE A 142 3.08 30.51 5.61
CA ILE A 142 4.13 29.65 5.03
C ILE A 142 3.91 28.19 5.44
N LEU A 143 3.64 27.92 6.72
CA LEU A 143 3.38 26.57 7.21
C LEU A 143 2.10 25.98 6.62
N GLY A 144 1.01 26.74 6.60
CA GLY A 144 -0.25 26.31 5.98
C GLY A 144 -0.08 25.99 4.49
N PHE A 145 0.67 26.82 3.77
CA PHE A 145 1.00 26.59 2.37
C PHE A 145 1.82 25.31 2.14
N SER A 146 2.79 25.05 3.01
CA SER A 146 3.61 23.82 2.95
C SER A 146 2.76 22.56 3.11
N ILE A 147 1.81 22.57 4.05
CA ILE A 147 0.85 21.48 4.23
C ILE A 147 -0.03 21.36 2.98
N LEU A 148 -0.62 22.47 2.51
CA LEU A 148 -1.51 22.50 1.36
C LEU A 148 -0.85 21.91 0.10
N LYS A 149 0.36 22.36 -0.26
CA LYS A 149 1.11 21.81 -1.41
C LYS A 149 1.40 20.32 -1.23
N SER A 150 1.73 19.88 -0.01
CA SER A 150 2.01 18.47 0.26
C SER A 150 0.77 17.58 0.16
N MET A 151 -0.40 18.09 0.54
CA MET A 151 -1.68 17.40 0.40
C MET A 151 -2.10 17.29 -1.07
N LEU A 152 -2.03 18.40 -1.82
CA LEU A 152 -2.44 18.44 -3.23
C LEU A 152 -1.56 17.60 -4.16
N LYS A 153 -0.29 17.39 -3.81
CA LYS A 153 0.60 16.46 -4.52
C LYS A 153 0.23 15.00 -4.36
N ARG A 154 -0.53 14.66 -3.32
CA ARG A 154 -0.87 13.28 -2.97
C ARG A 154 -2.29 12.90 -3.35
N GLU A 155 -3.20 13.86 -3.35
CA GLU A 155 -4.63 13.58 -3.45
C GLU A 155 -5.29 14.49 -4.48
N ASP A 156 -5.49 13.93 -5.68
CA ASP A 156 -6.14 14.64 -6.78
C ASP A 156 -7.62 14.97 -6.46
N SER A 157 -8.28 14.17 -5.61
CA SER A 157 -9.68 14.40 -5.25
C SER A 157 -9.94 15.65 -4.40
N LEU A 158 -8.89 16.30 -3.90
CA LEU A 158 -9.02 17.60 -3.22
C LEU A 158 -9.38 18.70 -4.22
N TRP A 159 -8.86 18.63 -5.45
CA TRP A 159 -9.08 19.65 -6.48
C TRP A 159 -10.55 19.74 -6.91
N SER A 160 -11.23 18.60 -7.02
CA SER A 160 -12.58 18.52 -7.60
C SER A 160 -13.69 19.12 -6.74
N LYS A 161 -13.43 19.38 -5.45
CA LYS A 161 -14.45 19.90 -4.53
C LYS A 161 -14.44 21.43 -4.38
N ASP A 162 -13.27 22.07 -4.50
CA ASP A 162 -13.05 23.44 -4.05
C ASP A 162 -11.92 24.14 -4.86
N GLU A 163 -11.84 23.92 -6.18
CA GLU A 163 -10.70 24.36 -7.01
C GLU A 163 -10.36 25.86 -6.86
N ASP A 164 -11.35 26.75 -6.97
CA ASP A 164 -11.13 28.20 -6.85
C ASP A 164 -10.61 28.60 -5.46
N LYS A 165 -11.12 27.92 -4.42
CA LYS A 165 -10.72 28.17 -3.03
C LYS A 165 -9.31 27.67 -2.77
N ILE A 166 -8.94 26.53 -3.35
CA ILE A 166 -7.58 26.00 -3.30
C ILE A 166 -6.62 26.94 -4.02
N ARG A 167 -6.97 27.41 -5.22
CA ARG A 167 -6.16 28.36 -5.99
C ARG A 167 -5.93 29.65 -5.20
N TYR A 168 -6.97 30.18 -4.59
CA TYR A 168 -6.88 31.34 -3.70
C TYR A 168 -5.89 31.13 -2.54
N PHE A 169 -5.94 29.97 -1.86
CA PHE A 169 -5.01 29.68 -0.78
C PHE A 169 -3.58 29.42 -1.26
N LEU A 170 -3.41 28.86 -2.46
CA LEU A 170 -2.10 28.73 -3.09
C LEU A 170 -1.48 30.10 -3.37
N GLU A 171 -2.23 31.03 -3.97
CA GLU A 171 -1.76 32.40 -4.26
C GLU A 171 -1.39 33.15 -2.96
N LEU A 172 -2.18 32.97 -1.89
CA LEU A 172 -1.88 33.51 -0.57
C LEU A 172 -0.55 32.96 -0.05
N GLY A 173 -0.36 31.64 -0.12
CA GLY A 173 0.85 30.98 0.33
C GLY A 173 2.10 31.36 -0.48
N GLU A 174 1.97 31.50 -1.80
CA GLU A 174 3.04 31.96 -2.68
C GLU A 174 3.43 33.41 -2.35
N SER A 175 2.44 34.25 -2.11
CA SER A 175 2.69 35.62 -1.61
C SER A 175 3.40 35.62 -0.27
N ALA A 176 3.15 34.66 0.61
CA ALA A 176 3.88 34.53 1.87
C ALA A 176 5.33 34.10 1.67
N VAL A 177 5.60 33.11 0.81
CA VAL A 177 6.96 32.64 0.52
C VAL A 177 7.80 33.73 -0.17
N GLU A 178 7.18 34.54 -1.03
CA GLU A 178 7.85 35.64 -1.73
C GLU A 178 7.98 36.92 -0.90
N GLY A 179 7.51 36.94 0.34
CA GLY A 179 7.59 38.13 1.21
C GLY A 179 6.58 39.24 0.89
N ARG A 180 5.57 38.97 0.05
CA ARG A 180 4.49 39.90 -0.31
C ARG A 180 3.40 39.95 0.77
N PHE A 181 3.79 40.26 2.00
CA PHE A 181 2.95 40.16 3.20
C PHE A 181 1.76 41.12 3.24
N TYR A 182 1.78 42.19 2.45
CA TYR A 182 0.72 43.19 2.39
C TYR A 182 -0.52 42.74 1.58
N LEU A 183 -0.43 41.65 0.82
CA LEU A 183 -1.53 41.14 -0.04
C LEU A 183 -2.59 40.34 0.73
N TYR A 184 -2.30 39.96 1.96
CA TYR A 184 -3.18 39.13 2.78
C TYR A 184 -3.13 39.53 4.26
N ASN A 185 -4.18 39.17 5.00
CA ASN A 185 -4.33 39.49 6.41
C ASN A 185 -4.49 38.21 7.24
N ARG A 186 -4.50 38.39 8.56
CA ARG A 186 -4.61 37.31 9.55
C ARG A 186 -5.87 36.47 9.38
N ASP A 187 -6.99 37.09 9.01
CA ASP A 187 -8.27 36.39 8.86
C ASP A 187 -8.27 35.47 7.64
N LYS A 188 -7.66 35.90 6.52
CA LYS A 188 -7.45 35.06 5.33
C LYS A 188 -6.56 33.86 5.65
N VAL A 189 -5.48 34.06 6.42
CA VAL A 189 -4.62 32.96 6.89
C VAL A 189 -5.41 32.01 7.78
N LYS A 190 -6.21 32.54 8.72
CA LYS A 190 -7.09 31.73 9.58
C LYS A 190 -8.07 30.89 8.77
N GLU A 191 -8.63 31.44 7.70
CA GLU A 191 -9.53 30.72 6.80
C GLU A 191 -8.81 29.57 6.09
N MET A 192 -7.61 29.80 5.58
CA MET A 192 -6.76 28.77 4.97
C MET A 192 -6.49 27.63 5.95
N LEU A 193 -6.05 27.94 7.16
CA LEU A 193 -5.75 26.92 8.18
C LEU A 193 -7.00 26.10 8.56
N ARG A 194 -8.15 26.74 8.71
CA ARG A 194 -9.43 26.06 8.94
C ARG A 194 -9.82 25.13 7.80
N TRP A 195 -9.60 25.55 6.56
CA TRP A 195 -9.87 24.70 5.40
C TRP A 195 -8.94 23.48 5.40
N ILE A 196 -7.64 23.69 5.66
CA ILE A 196 -6.65 22.60 5.77
C ILE A 196 -7.07 21.61 6.86
N SER A 197 -7.52 22.08 8.04
CA SER A 197 -8.01 21.21 9.12
C SER A 197 -9.12 20.27 8.63
N LYS A 198 -10.15 20.84 7.99
CA LYS A 198 -11.28 20.06 7.46
C LYS A 198 -10.85 19.08 6.37
N ALA A 199 -9.90 19.47 5.52
CA ALA A 199 -9.36 18.60 4.50
C ALA A 199 -8.61 17.42 5.13
N ILE A 200 -7.81 17.64 6.17
CA ILE A 200 -7.11 16.58 6.91
C ILE A 200 -8.12 15.61 7.58
N GLU A 201 -9.17 16.13 8.19
CA GLU A 201 -10.27 15.33 8.77
C GLU A 201 -10.93 14.45 7.71
N SER A 202 -11.33 15.04 6.58
CA SER A 202 -11.96 14.29 5.48
C SER A 202 -11.07 13.19 4.91
N LEU A 203 -9.75 13.39 4.84
CA LEU A 203 -8.81 12.36 4.38
C LEU A 203 -8.62 11.27 5.43
N SER A 204 -8.66 11.63 6.70
CA SER A 204 -8.56 10.65 7.79
C SER A 204 -9.79 9.74 7.83
N ASP A 205 -10.98 10.29 7.62
CA ASP A 205 -12.22 9.53 7.57
C ASP A 205 -12.24 8.56 6.38
N LYS A 206 -11.75 9.02 5.21
CA LYS A 206 -11.55 8.13 4.05
C LYS A 206 -10.62 6.97 4.38
N ASN A 207 -9.46 7.24 5.01
CA ASN A 207 -8.53 6.18 5.39
C ASN A 207 -9.13 5.23 6.43
N ALA A 208 -9.90 5.72 7.40
CA ALA A 208 -10.57 4.90 8.40
C ALA A 208 -11.60 3.93 7.81
N LEU A 209 -12.28 4.31 6.72
CA LEU A 209 -13.25 3.47 6.02
C LEU A 209 -12.62 2.28 5.29
N PHE A 210 -11.31 2.28 5.03
CA PHE A 210 -10.60 1.16 4.38
C PHE A 210 -10.00 0.15 5.38
N HIS A 211 -10.19 0.36 6.69
CA HIS A 211 -9.71 -0.52 7.75
C HIS A 211 -10.80 -1.46 8.33
N TYR A 212 -11.96 -1.58 7.67
CA TYR A 212 -13.04 -2.53 8.01
C TYR A 212 -13.31 -3.53 6.88
#